data_AF-A0A2G6EIC2-F1
#
_entry.id   AF-A0A2G6EIC2-F1
#
_cell.length_a   1.000
_cell.length_b   1.000
_cell.length_c   1.000
_cell.angle_alpha   90.00
_cell.angle_beta   90.00
_cell.angle_gamma   90.00
#
_symmetry.space_group_name_H-M   'P 1'
#
loop_
_entity.id
_entity.type
_entity.pdbx_description
1 polymer ?
#
loop_
_entity_poly.entity_id
_entity_poly.type
_entity_poly.pdbx_seq_one_letter_code
_entity_poly.pdbx_strand_id
1 'polypeptide(L)'
;MHIEAMTLIPNRFKASIPPGTCHPRTVAPIALAAGLASALITDLLSTPVMAEAPAATDSLPSPDSDALDPQVCDEQIDAQVARAENATADLADIERRLQHLDELCPGRAEIAHDIAVLAARQGQEQQALAAFERALSLYPEAYHTWQQMRALQTHRADRSLAAALSLEATPGTPMLELQQANRDRRRNTADTTGQAGQFDGKDAELQIDYELYAWWQERHDNESIAHYYVPGMPTALHGHVLGAFDGSLDWSQLTRRIDVLDDTAVVLISDQDTTRALLLMRPEGGRWLIEHEQLL
;
A
#
# COMPACT_ATOMS: atom_id res chain seq x y z
N MET A 1 76.43 -12.13 4.13
CA MET A 1 75.40 -12.51 3.14
C MET A 1 74.59 -11.27 2.85
N HIS A 2 74.79 -10.71 1.66
CA HIS A 2 74.14 -9.53 1.10
C HIS A 2 72.77 -9.88 0.48
N ILE A 3 72.08 -8.84 -0.02
CA ILE A 3 70.89 -8.79 -0.92
C ILE A 3 69.66 -8.28 -0.16
N GLU A 4 68.88 -7.29 -0.60
CA GLU A 4 69.03 -6.13 -1.49
C GLU A 4 67.70 -5.36 -1.36
N ALA A 5 67.76 -4.05 -1.54
CA ALA A 5 66.60 -3.18 -1.61
C ALA A 5 65.86 -3.37 -2.94
N MET A 6 64.52 -3.35 -2.92
CA MET A 6 63.71 -3.04 -4.10
C MET A 6 62.73 -1.91 -3.79
N THR A 7 63.01 -0.77 -4.40
CA THR A 7 62.14 0.38 -4.64
C THR A 7 61.49 0.22 -6.03
N LEU A 8 60.40 0.95 -6.30
CA LEU A 8 59.72 1.29 -7.60
C LEU A 8 58.23 0.86 -7.57
N ILE A 9 57.17 1.60 -7.94
CA ILE A 9 56.85 2.94 -8.47
C ILE A 9 55.34 3.15 -8.17
N PRO A 10 54.83 4.37 -7.92
CA PRO A 10 53.40 4.66 -7.76
C PRO A 10 52.68 4.85 -9.10
N ASN A 11 51.49 4.27 -9.27
CA ASN A 11 50.69 4.45 -10.49
C ASN A 11 49.70 5.63 -10.34
N ARG A 12 49.92 6.65 -11.16
CA ARG A 12 49.04 7.84 -11.33
C ARG A 12 47.95 7.50 -12.34
N PHE A 13 46.68 7.51 -11.94
CA PHE A 13 45.56 7.76 -12.86
C PHE A 13 44.95 9.12 -12.54
N LYS A 14 45.31 10.13 -13.33
CA LYS A 14 44.56 11.39 -13.47
C LYS A 14 43.75 11.31 -14.76
N ALA A 15 42.45 11.06 -14.66
CA ALA A 15 41.53 11.31 -15.76
C ALA A 15 41.07 12.77 -15.66
N SER A 16 41.45 13.56 -16.67
CA SER A 16 41.05 14.95 -16.85
C SER A 16 39.70 14.97 -17.58
N ILE A 17 38.63 15.35 -16.88
CA ILE A 17 37.31 15.60 -17.47
C ILE A 17 37.23 17.10 -17.80
N PRO A 18 36.91 17.50 -19.04
CA PRO A 18 36.74 18.92 -19.38
C PRO A 18 35.45 19.50 -18.78
N PRO A 19 35.46 20.77 -18.33
CA PRO A 19 34.26 21.41 -17.81
C PRO A 19 33.25 21.68 -18.94
N GLY A 20 32.13 20.96 -18.91
CA GLY A 20 30.95 21.26 -19.70
C GLY A 20 30.27 22.54 -19.19
N THR A 21 30.06 23.49 -20.09
CA THR A 21 29.38 24.76 -19.83
C THR A 21 27.89 24.54 -19.56
N CYS A 22 27.45 24.74 -18.32
CA CYS A 22 26.03 24.89 -17.98
C CYS A 22 25.49 26.22 -18.55
N HIS A 23 24.51 26.16 -19.43
CA HIS A 23 23.67 27.31 -19.77
C HIS A 23 22.48 27.38 -18.81
N PRO A 24 22.24 28.50 -18.10
CA PRO A 24 21.03 28.66 -17.31
C PRO A 24 19.83 28.84 -18.25
N ARG A 25 18.86 27.93 -18.15
CA ARG A 25 17.54 28.08 -18.77
C ARG A 25 16.76 29.11 -17.97
N THR A 26 16.54 30.28 -18.56
CA THR A 26 15.71 31.35 -18.04
C THR A 26 14.26 30.86 -17.92
N VAL A 27 13.77 30.68 -16.69
CA VAL A 27 12.36 30.43 -16.40
C VAL A 27 11.66 31.79 -16.33
N ALA A 28 10.71 32.04 -17.24
CA ALA A 28 9.85 33.22 -17.20
C ALA A 28 8.79 33.07 -16.09
N PRO A 29 8.47 34.12 -15.32
CA PRO A 29 7.42 34.06 -14.33
C PRO A 29 6.03 34.08 -15.00
N ILE A 30 5.21 33.09 -14.69
CA ILE A 30 3.78 33.07 -15.02
C ILE A 30 3.08 33.99 -14.01
N ALA A 31 2.53 35.09 -14.50
CA ALA A 31 1.77 36.05 -13.70
C ALA A 31 0.39 35.47 -13.32
N LEU A 32 0.09 35.55 -12.01
CA LEU A 32 -1.25 35.37 -11.44
C LEU A 32 -2.26 36.33 -12.08
N ALA A 33 -3.42 35.81 -12.46
CA ALA A 33 -4.63 36.60 -12.62
C ALA A 33 -5.69 36.12 -11.61
N ALA A 34 -5.77 36.82 -10.48
CA ALA A 34 -6.85 36.68 -9.52
C ALA A 34 -8.05 37.53 -10.00
N GLY A 35 -9.09 36.87 -10.51
CA GLY A 35 -10.37 37.50 -10.83
C GLY A 35 -11.34 37.37 -9.65
N LEU A 36 -11.42 38.42 -8.83
CA LEU A 36 -12.47 38.61 -7.84
C LEU A 36 -13.74 39.08 -8.55
N ALA A 37 -14.83 38.32 -8.46
CA ALA A 37 -16.17 38.77 -8.79
C ALA A 37 -17.04 38.73 -7.53
N SER A 38 -17.11 39.87 -6.84
CA SER A 38 -18.16 40.16 -5.88
C SER A 38 -19.48 40.40 -6.62
N ALA A 39 -20.50 39.62 -6.30
CA ALA A 39 -21.88 39.97 -6.62
C ALA A 39 -22.69 40.04 -5.31
N LEU A 40 -23.12 41.26 -5.02
CA LEU A 40 -24.09 41.61 -4.00
C LEU A 40 -25.43 40.93 -4.30
N ILE A 41 -25.99 40.22 -3.32
CA ILE A 41 -27.42 39.92 -3.30
C ILE A 41 -27.99 40.53 -2.03
N THR A 42 -28.75 41.59 -2.26
CA THR A 42 -29.50 42.40 -1.31
C THR A 42 -30.70 41.64 -0.76
N ASP A 43 -30.93 41.83 0.54
CA ASP A 43 -32.11 41.46 1.32
C ASP A 43 -33.46 41.75 0.62
N LEU A 44 -34.40 40.80 0.77
CA LEU A 44 -35.82 41.10 0.84
C LEU A 44 -36.45 40.25 1.96
N LEU A 45 -36.67 40.91 3.10
CA LEU A 45 -37.57 40.50 4.17
C LEU A 45 -39.02 40.54 3.66
N SER A 46 -39.79 39.47 3.86
CA SER A 46 -41.26 39.57 3.90
C SER A 46 -41.90 38.47 4.74
N THR A 47 -42.24 38.87 5.97
CA THR A 47 -43.41 38.53 6.82
C THR A 47 -43.78 37.07 7.16
N PRO A 48 -44.11 36.80 8.45
CA PRO A 48 -44.62 35.52 8.90
C PRO A 48 -46.14 35.44 8.72
N VAL A 49 -46.64 34.31 8.23
CA VAL A 49 -48.06 33.94 8.32
C VAL A 49 -48.17 32.74 9.26
N MET A 50 -48.83 32.98 10.39
CA MET A 50 -49.31 31.93 11.27
C MET A 50 -50.55 31.30 10.63
N ALA A 51 -50.50 29.98 10.43
CA ALA A 51 -51.68 29.15 10.19
C ALA A 51 -51.61 27.93 11.10
N GLU A 52 -52.71 27.72 11.80
CA GLU A 52 -52.93 26.75 12.87
C GLU A 52 -53.79 25.59 12.35
N ALA A 53 -53.51 24.39 12.87
CA ALA A 53 -54.26 23.12 12.82
C ALA A 53 -54.15 22.24 11.55
N PRO A 54 -54.41 20.90 11.62
CA PRO A 54 -54.59 20.02 12.78
C PRO A 54 -53.57 18.86 12.84
N ALA A 55 -53.54 18.16 13.97
CA ALA A 55 -52.83 16.90 14.16
C ALA A 55 -53.38 15.82 13.21
N ALA A 56 -52.64 15.54 12.15
CA ALA A 56 -52.73 14.30 11.39
C ALA A 56 -51.49 13.48 11.75
N THR A 57 -51.72 12.34 12.40
CA THR A 57 -50.76 11.24 12.49
C THR A 57 -50.56 10.67 11.09
N ASP A 58 -49.74 11.35 10.29
CA ASP A 58 -49.11 10.74 9.12
C ASP A 58 -47.84 10.06 9.62
N SER A 59 -47.95 8.74 9.82
CA SER A 59 -46.79 7.87 9.87
C SER A 59 -45.98 8.12 8.62
N LEU A 60 -44.81 8.76 8.77
CA LEU A 60 -43.77 8.74 7.76
C LEU A 60 -43.56 7.27 7.36
N PRO A 61 -43.66 6.90 6.07
CA PRO A 61 -43.26 5.57 5.65
C PRO A 61 -41.79 5.38 6.04
N SER A 62 -41.51 4.38 6.87
CA SER A 62 -40.15 4.00 7.22
C SER A 62 -39.34 3.75 5.94
N PRO A 63 -38.09 4.20 5.82
CA PRO A 63 -37.28 4.07 4.61
C PRO A 63 -36.78 2.63 4.32
N ASP A 64 -37.32 1.60 4.99
CA ASP A 64 -36.71 0.28 5.09
C ASP A 64 -37.58 -0.87 4.56
N SER A 65 -38.36 -0.69 3.48
CA SER A 65 -39.18 -1.80 2.93
C SER A 65 -38.49 -2.65 1.86
N ASP A 66 -37.36 -2.21 1.30
CA ASP A 66 -36.76 -2.83 0.11
C ASP A 66 -35.38 -3.47 0.37
N ALA A 67 -34.79 -3.25 1.56
CA ALA A 67 -33.53 -3.88 1.93
C ALA A 67 -33.73 -5.38 2.15
N LEU A 68 -32.85 -6.19 1.56
CA LEU A 68 -32.89 -7.64 1.74
C LEU A 68 -32.41 -8.02 3.14
N ASP A 69 -32.90 -9.17 3.63
CA ASP A 69 -32.37 -9.77 4.85
C ASP A 69 -30.85 -10.03 4.71
N PRO A 70 -30.03 -9.76 5.75
CA PRO A 70 -28.59 -9.92 5.69
C PRO A 70 -28.11 -11.30 5.24
N GLN A 71 -28.81 -12.38 5.63
CA GLN A 71 -28.46 -13.73 5.19
C GLN A 71 -28.77 -13.93 3.71
N VAL A 72 -29.91 -13.39 3.24
CA VAL A 72 -30.28 -13.42 1.82
C VAL A 72 -29.26 -12.65 0.99
N CYS A 73 -28.77 -11.50 1.48
CA CYS A 73 -27.67 -10.78 0.84
C CYS A 73 -26.42 -11.65 0.69
N ASP A 74 -25.96 -12.29 1.78
CA ASP A 74 -24.77 -13.12 1.78
C ASP A 74 -24.91 -14.28 0.76
N GLU A 75 -26.07 -14.94 0.72
CA GLU A 75 -26.37 -16.02 -0.23
C GLU A 75 -26.37 -15.55 -1.69
N GLN A 76 -26.92 -14.36 -1.97
CA GLN A 76 -26.96 -13.80 -3.33
C GLN A 76 -25.58 -13.37 -3.81
N ILE A 77 -24.74 -12.82 -2.93
CA ILE A 77 -23.34 -12.49 -3.21
C ILE A 77 -22.58 -13.77 -3.56
N ASP A 78 -22.64 -14.79 -2.69
CA ASP A 78 -21.97 -16.07 -2.91
C ASP A 78 -22.43 -16.74 -4.23
N ALA A 79 -23.70 -16.59 -4.59
CA ALA A 79 -24.23 -17.07 -5.86
C ALA A 79 -23.65 -16.33 -7.09
N GLN A 80 -23.38 -15.02 -7.00
CA GLN A 80 -22.73 -14.27 -8.08
C GLN A 80 -21.25 -14.63 -8.19
N VAL A 81 -20.55 -14.80 -7.06
CA VAL A 81 -19.16 -15.25 -7.03
C VAL A 81 -19.02 -16.60 -7.73
N ALA A 82 -19.84 -17.58 -7.35
CA ALA A 82 -19.83 -18.91 -7.96
C ALA A 82 -20.15 -18.87 -9.47
N ARG A 83 -20.99 -17.92 -9.92
CA ARG A 83 -21.24 -17.72 -11.35
C ARG A 83 -20.00 -17.20 -12.07
N ALA A 84 -19.31 -16.22 -11.49
CA ALA A 84 -18.14 -15.56 -12.10
C ALA A 84 -16.89 -16.44 -12.14
N GLU A 85 -16.81 -17.48 -11.30
CA GLU A 85 -15.75 -18.49 -11.37
C GLU A 85 -15.88 -19.44 -12.57
N ASN A 86 -17.05 -19.47 -13.24
CA ASN A 86 -17.19 -20.26 -14.45
C ASN A 86 -16.46 -19.61 -15.63
N ALA A 87 -15.66 -20.38 -16.36
CA ALA A 87 -14.83 -19.88 -17.47
C ALA A 87 -15.63 -19.26 -18.64
N THR A 88 -16.93 -19.55 -18.74
CA THR A 88 -17.84 -19.03 -19.78
C THR A 88 -18.78 -17.94 -19.24
N ALA A 89 -18.51 -17.39 -18.06
CA ALA A 89 -19.36 -16.39 -17.43
C ALA A 89 -19.38 -15.09 -18.22
N ASP A 90 -20.58 -14.50 -18.36
CA ASP A 90 -20.73 -13.13 -18.81
C ASP A 90 -20.44 -12.19 -17.63
N LEU A 91 -19.20 -11.70 -17.55
CA LEU A 91 -18.75 -10.87 -16.43
C LEU A 91 -19.55 -9.56 -16.34
N ALA A 92 -20.01 -9.01 -17.47
CA ALA A 92 -20.81 -7.79 -17.49
C ALA A 92 -22.24 -8.02 -16.97
N ASP A 93 -22.83 -9.19 -17.21
CA ASP A 93 -24.10 -9.57 -16.58
C ASP A 93 -23.95 -9.71 -15.06
N ILE A 94 -22.86 -10.32 -14.61
CA ILE A 94 -22.61 -10.54 -13.17
C ILE A 94 -22.34 -9.22 -12.46
N GLU A 95 -21.51 -8.35 -13.05
CA GLU A 95 -21.26 -7.02 -12.50
C GLU A 95 -22.57 -6.22 -12.35
N ARG A 96 -23.45 -6.26 -13.36
CA ARG A 96 -24.77 -5.61 -13.29
C ARG A 96 -25.64 -6.17 -12.16
N ARG A 97 -25.58 -7.47 -11.91
CA ARG A 97 -26.30 -8.11 -10.80
C ARG A 97 -25.73 -7.71 -9.45
N LEU A 98 -24.41 -7.63 -9.33
CA LEU A 98 -23.75 -7.16 -8.11
C LEU A 98 -24.06 -5.67 -7.84
N GLN A 99 -24.10 -4.83 -8.86
CA GLN A 99 -24.53 -3.43 -8.72
C GLN A 99 -25.97 -3.33 -8.22
N HIS A 100 -26.88 -4.18 -8.71
CA HIS A 100 -28.23 -4.23 -8.19
C HIS A 100 -28.27 -4.76 -6.74
N LEU A 101 -27.45 -5.75 -6.39
CA LEU A 101 -27.32 -6.22 -5.01
C LEU A 101 -26.77 -5.14 -4.08
N ASP A 102 -25.87 -4.28 -4.54
CA ASP A 102 -25.33 -3.15 -3.77
C ASP A 102 -26.43 -2.16 -3.34
N GLU A 103 -27.48 -1.99 -4.16
CA GLU A 103 -28.66 -1.19 -3.83
C GLU A 103 -29.53 -1.86 -2.77
N LEU A 104 -29.68 -3.18 -2.85
CA LEU A 104 -30.55 -3.98 -1.97
C LEU A 104 -29.88 -4.36 -0.63
N CYS A 105 -28.55 -4.35 -0.61
CA CYS A 105 -27.70 -4.78 0.48
C CYS A 105 -26.67 -3.68 0.81
N PRO A 106 -27.11 -2.50 1.29
CA PRO A 106 -26.22 -1.38 1.51
C PRO A 106 -25.15 -1.69 2.57
N GLY A 107 -23.93 -1.21 2.34
CA GLY A 107 -22.83 -1.32 3.30
C GLY A 107 -22.05 -2.64 3.25
N ARG A 108 -22.26 -3.47 2.23
CA ARG A 108 -21.48 -4.70 2.00
C ARG A 108 -20.20 -4.39 1.24
N ALA A 109 -19.07 -4.40 1.93
CA ALA A 109 -17.74 -4.15 1.33
C ALA A 109 -17.38 -5.21 0.28
N GLU A 110 -17.87 -6.44 0.46
CA GLU A 110 -17.65 -7.59 -0.42
C GLU A 110 -18.22 -7.35 -1.82
N ILE A 111 -19.37 -6.68 -1.93
CA ILE A 111 -19.96 -6.34 -3.23
C ILE A 111 -19.06 -5.38 -4.01
N ALA A 112 -18.57 -4.34 -3.34
CA ALA A 112 -17.65 -3.38 -3.94
C ALA A 112 -16.31 -4.03 -4.32
N HIS A 113 -15.81 -4.96 -3.50
CA HIS A 113 -14.64 -5.78 -3.82
C HIS A 113 -14.85 -6.61 -5.09
N ASP A 114 -15.96 -7.35 -5.18
CA ASP A 114 -16.23 -8.23 -6.32
C ASP A 114 -16.44 -7.45 -7.62
N ILE A 115 -17.12 -6.29 -7.55
CA ILE A 115 -17.22 -5.36 -8.69
C ILE A 115 -15.82 -4.93 -9.14
N ALA A 116 -14.91 -4.64 -8.22
CA ALA A 116 -13.54 -4.26 -8.55
C ALA A 116 -12.78 -5.37 -9.29
N VAL A 117 -12.91 -6.61 -8.81
CA VAL A 117 -12.29 -7.79 -9.43
C VAL A 117 -12.85 -8.03 -10.83
N LEU A 118 -14.17 -7.93 -11.02
CA LEU A 118 -14.81 -8.08 -12.34
C LEU A 118 -14.39 -6.98 -13.31
N ALA A 119 -14.36 -5.73 -12.87
CA ALA A 119 -13.90 -4.60 -13.69
C ALA A 119 -12.43 -4.80 -14.12
N ALA A 120 -11.57 -5.24 -13.19
CA ALA A 120 -10.16 -5.51 -13.50
C ALA A 120 -10.00 -6.65 -14.52
N ARG A 121 -10.77 -7.74 -14.39
CA ARG A 121 -10.78 -8.85 -15.37
C ARG A 121 -11.25 -8.41 -16.76
N GLN A 122 -12.10 -7.39 -16.82
CA GLN A 122 -12.57 -6.77 -18.07
C GLN A 122 -11.59 -5.70 -18.62
N GLY A 123 -10.46 -5.45 -17.94
CA GLY A 123 -9.48 -4.42 -18.34
C GLY A 123 -9.88 -2.99 -17.97
N GLN A 124 -10.94 -2.81 -17.19
CA GLN A 124 -11.46 -1.51 -16.76
C GLN A 124 -10.74 -1.05 -15.48
N GLU A 125 -9.43 -0.81 -15.57
CA GLU A 125 -8.55 -0.59 -14.41
C GLU A 125 -8.97 0.58 -13.50
N GLN A 126 -9.41 1.70 -14.09
CA GLN A 126 -9.81 2.87 -13.30
C GLN A 126 -11.08 2.59 -12.48
N GLN A 127 -12.04 1.88 -13.09
CA GLN A 127 -13.26 1.45 -12.41
C GLN A 127 -12.95 0.46 -11.30
N ALA A 128 -12.03 -0.48 -11.55
CA ALA A 128 -11.58 -1.43 -10.54
C ALA A 128 -10.98 -0.74 -9.31
N LEU A 129 -10.10 0.25 -9.50
CA LEU A 129 -9.52 0.98 -8.36
C LEU A 129 -10.56 1.77 -7.57
N ALA A 130 -11.48 2.46 -8.24
CA ALA A 130 -12.55 3.18 -7.56
C ALA A 130 -13.45 2.24 -6.74
N ALA A 131 -13.71 1.04 -7.25
CA ALA A 131 -14.50 0.03 -6.54
C ALA A 131 -13.73 -0.57 -5.34
N PHE A 132 -12.41 -0.82 -5.46
CA PHE A 132 -11.58 -1.22 -4.33
C PHE A 132 -11.50 -0.14 -3.25
N GLU A 133 -11.31 1.13 -3.63
CA GLU A 133 -11.33 2.26 -2.70
C GLU A 133 -12.66 2.36 -1.96
N ARG A 134 -13.78 2.14 -2.66
CA ARG A 134 -15.10 2.08 -2.04
C ARG A 134 -15.21 0.91 -1.04
N ALA A 135 -14.76 -0.28 -1.41
CA ALA A 135 -14.75 -1.43 -0.51
C ALA A 135 -13.96 -1.14 0.78
N LEU A 136 -12.77 -0.53 0.65
CA LEU A 136 -11.93 -0.13 1.78
C LEU A 136 -12.52 1.02 2.60
N SER A 137 -13.33 1.90 2.00
CA SER A 137 -14.05 2.94 2.76
C SER A 137 -15.16 2.35 3.65
N LEU A 138 -15.75 1.22 3.24
CA LEU A 138 -16.76 0.49 4.00
C LEU A 138 -16.12 -0.41 5.06
N TYR A 139 -14.98 -1.04 4.74
CA TYR A 139 -14.24 -1.89 5.67
C TYR A 139 -12.72 -1.70 5.50
N PRO A 140 -12.10 -0.76 6.25
CA PRO A 140 -10.69 -0.41 6.10
C PRO A 140 -9.71 -1.54 6.45
N GLU A 141 -10.13 -2.47 7.31
CA GLU A 141 -9.35 -3.62 7.77
C GLU A 141 -9.45 -4.83 6.82
N ALA A 142 -10.09 -4.66 5.65
CA ALA A 142 -10.20 -5.71 4.63
C ALA A 142 -8.84 -6.02 3.98
N TYR A 143 -8.03 -6.81 4.66
CA TYR A 143 -6.67 -7.13 4.26
C TYR A 143 -6.60 -7.71 2.84
N HIS A 144 -7.50 -8.64 2.53
CA HIS A 144 -7.60 -9.24 1.21
C HIS A 144 -7.85 -8.18 0.13
N THR A 145 -8.76 -7.21 0.37
CA THR A 145 -9.02 -6.09 -0.55
C THR A 145 -7.78 -5.23 -0.79
N TRP A 146 -7.00 -4.94 0.25
CA TRP A 146 -5.73 -4.23 0.13
C TRP A 146 -4.72 -4.99 -0.76
N GLN A 147 -4.57 -6.29 -0.55
CA GLN A 147 -3.68 -7.14 -1.36
C GLN A 147 -4.09 -7.13 -2.83
N GLN A 148 -5.38 -7.31 -3.12
CA GLN A 148 -5.90 -7.31 -4.49
C GLN A 148 -5.70 -5.95 -5.18
N MET A 149 -5.97 -4.85 -4.48
CA MET A 149 -5.74 -3.50 -4.99
C MET A 149 -4.25 -3.24 -5.27
N ARG A 150 -3.36 -3.68 -4.37
CA ARG A 150 -1.90 -3.58 -4.58
C ARG A 150 -1.45 -4.38 -5.80
N ALA A 151 -1.91 -5.63 -5.95
CA ALA A 151 -1.56 -6.47 -7.09
C ALA A 151 -1.94 -5.80 -8.43
N LEU A 152 -3.13 -5.18 -8.48
CA LEU A 152 -3.55 -4.41 -9.64
C LEU A 152 -2.65 -3.18 -9.89
N GLN A 153 -2.30 -2.42 -8.85
CA GLN A 153 -1.42 -1.25 -8.99
C GLN A 153 -0.01 -1.62 -9.45
N THR A 154 0.57 -2.68 -8.89
CA THR A 154 1.89 -3.20 -9.30
C THR A 154 1.87 -3.60 -10.77
N HIS A 155 0.85 -4.35 -11.21
CA HIS A 155 0.72 -4.73 -12.62
C HIS A 155 0.65 -3.50 -13.55
N ARG A 156 -0.06 -2.45 -13.15
CA ARG A 156 -0.13 -1.18 -13.91
C ARG A 156 1.21 -0.47 -13.99
N ALA A 157 1.96 -0.45 -12.88
CA ALA A 157 3.29 0.12 -12.81
C ALA A 157 4.27 -0.65 -13.73
N ASP A 158 4.26 -1.98 -13.66
CA ASP A 158 5.11 -2.85 -14.48
C ASP A 158 4.82 -2.66 -15.97
N ARG A 159 3.54 -2.57 -16.36
CA ARG A 159 3.15 -2.31 -17.75
C ARG A 159 3.63 -0.95 -18.24
N SER A 160 3.52 0.07 -17.39
CA SER A 160 3.98 1.43 -17.71
C SER A 160 5.50 1.47 -17.87
N LEU A 161 6.22 0.76 -17.00
CA LEU A 161 7.68 0.62 -17.07
C LEU A 161 8.12 -0.14 -18.33
N ALA A 162 7.49 -1.28 -18.64
CA ALA A 162 7.77 -2.05 -19.84
C ALA A 162 7.56 -1.22 -21.12
N ALA A 163 6.46 -0.45 -21.18
CA ALA A 163 6.18 0.47 -22.28
C ALA A 163 7.26 1.56 -22.41
N ALA A 164 7.68 2.17 -21.29
CA ALA A 164 8.72 3.19 -21.29
C ALA A 164 10.08 2.66 -21.76
N LEU A 165 10.40 1.42 -21.44
CA LEU A 165 11.65 0.75 -21.81
C LEU A 165 11.58 0.04 -23.19
N SER A 166 10.44 0.12 -23.89
CA SER A 166 10.20 -0.60 -25.15
C SER A 166 10.47 -2.11 -25.04
N LEU A 167 10.15 -2.70 -23.88
CA LEU A 167 10.24 -4.14 -23.67
C LEU A 167 9.00 -4.80 -24.25
N GLU A 168 9.18 -5.85 -25.07
CA GLU A 168 8.06 -6.66 -25.60
C GLU A 168 7.43 -7.59 -24.54
N ALA A 169 7.95 -7.59 -23.31
CA ALA A 169 7.44 -8.41 -22.23
C ALA A 169 6.09 -7.87 -21.74
N THR A 170 5.04 -8.70 -21.84
CA THR A 170 3.78 -8.47 -21.13
C THR A 170 3.95 -8.92 -19.67
N PRO A 171 3.88 -8.02 -18.68
CA PRO A 171 3.85 -8.41 -17.28
C PRO A 171 2.70 -9.40 -17.05
N GLY A 172 2.91 -10.36 -16.14
CA GLY A 172 1.87 -11.33 -15.80
C GLY A 172 0.60 -10.63 -15.34
N THR A 173 -0.56 -11.13 -15.76
CA THR A 173 -1.86 -10.64 -15.30
C THR A 173 -2.01 -10.97 -13.81
N PRO A 174 -2.37 -10.02 -12.94
CA PRO A 174 -2.58 -10.29 -11.53
C PRO A 174 -3.74 -11.27 -11.38
N MET A 175 -3.55 -12.31 -10.57
CA MET A 175 -4.62 -13.25 -10.24
C MET A 175 -5.49 -12.62 -9.16
N LEU A 176 -6.59 -12.00 -9.59
CA LEU A 176 -7.54 -11.36 -8.68
C LEU A 176 -8.66 -12.32 -8.28
N GLU A 177 -8.90 -12.43 -6.97
CA GLU A 177 -9.86 -13.37 -6.39
C GLU A 177 -11.14 -12.66 -5.97
N LEU A 178 -12.29 -13.27 -6.25
CA LEU A 178 -13.58 -12.83 -5.74
C LEU A 178 -13.74 -13.23 -4.27
N GLN A 179 -14.53 -12.48 -3.52
CA GLN A 179 -14.74 -12.65 -2.09
C GLN A 179 -16.13 -13.22 -1.80
N GLN A 180 -16.17 -14.41 -1.21
CA GLN A 180 -17.41 -14.93 -0.63
C GLN A 180 -17.79 -14.10 0.60
N ALA A 181 -19.09 -13.85 0.79
CA ALA A 181 -19.63 -13.06 1.91
C ALA A 181 -19.23 -13.63 3.29
N ASN A 182 -18.98 -14.94 3.36
CA ASN A 182 -18.61 -15.63 4.60
C ASN A 182 -17.09 -15.81 4.80
N ARG A 183 -16.25 -15.48 3.81
CA ARG A 183 -14.81 -15.75 3.88
C ARG A 183 -14.10 -14.85 4.88
N ASP A 184 -14.44 -13.56 4.96
CA ASP A 184 -13.78 -12.64 5.89
C ASP A 184 -14.25 -12.83 7.34
N ARG A 185 -15.53 -13.16 7.55
CA ARG A 185 -16.02 -13.55 8.89
C ARG A 185 -15.36 -14.82 9.42
N ARG A 186 -15.11 -15.82 8.55
CA ARG A 186 -14.53 -17.11 8.96
C ARG A 186 -13.01 -17.12 8.99
N ARG A 187 -12.32 -16.45 8.07
CA ARG A 187 -10.84 -16.42 8.03
C ARG A 187 -10.28 -15.72 9.27
N ASN A 188 -10.94 -14.67 9.78
CA ASN A 188 -10.59 -14.07 11.08
C ASN A 188 -10.83 -14.99 12.30
N THR A 189 -11.56 -16.10 12.16
CA THR A 189 -11.78 -17.09 13.23
C THR A 189 -11.07 -18.43 13.03
N ALA A 190 -10.58 -18.72 11.81
CA ALA A 190 -10.02 -20.02 11.44
C ALA A 190 -8.52 -20.00 11.10
N ASP A 191 -7.94 -18.84 10.75
CA ASP A 191 -6.49 -18.71 10.49
C ASP A 191 -5.62 -18.72 11.77
N THR A 192 -6.23 -18.74 12.97
CA THR A 192 -5.48 -18.94 14.23
C THR A 192 -4.91 -20.35 14.41
N THR A 193 -5.16 -21.27 13.49
CA THR A 193 -4.81 -22.69 13.65
C THR A 193 -4.27 -23.31 12.37
N GLY A 194 -3.09 -22.89 11.90
CA GLY A 194 -2.24 -23.81 11.14
C GLY A 194 -1.32 -23.22 10.06
N GLN A 195 -0.03 -23.16 10.41
CA GLN A 195 1.11 -23.43 9.52
C GLN A 195 1.50 -22.38 8.47
N ALA A 196 2.03 -21.25 8.93
CA ALA A 196 3.46 -20.88 8.79
C ALA A 196 3.65 -19.49 9.38
N GLY A 197 3.84 -19.39 10.71
CA GLY A 197 4.30 -18.18 11.40
C GLY A 197 3.69 -16.86 10.92
N GLN A 198 2.39 -16.82 10.67
CA GLN A 198 1.70 -15.59 10.28
C GLN A 198 1.61 -14.74 11.53
N PHE A 199 2.58 -13.84 11.67
CA PHE A 199 2.57 -12.86 12.72
C PHE A 199 1.31 -12.00 12.54
N ASP A 200 0.46 -11.90 13.58
CA ASP A 200 -0.51 -10.82 13.64
C ASP A 200 0.26 -9.51 13.41
N GLY A 201 -0.26 -8.56 12.63
CA GLY A 201 0.46 -7.34 12.27
C GLY A 201 1.03 -6.60 13.49
N LYS A 202 0.35 -6.68 14.65
CA LYS A 202 0.85 -6.14 15.92
C LYS A 202 1.99 -6.95 16.54
N ASP A 203 1.94 -8.27 16.43
CA ASP A 203 3.03 -9.15 16.89
C ASP A 203 4.25 -9.03 15.97
N ALA A 204 4.02 -8.84 14.67
CA ALA A 204 5.04 -8.60 13.66
C ALA A 204 5.79 -7.29 13.95
N GLU A 205 5.05 -6.20 14.19
CA GLU A 205 5.64 -4.90 14.48
C GLU A 205 6.53 -4.92 15.73
N LEU A 206 6.06 -5.54 16.81
CA LEU A 206 6.85 -5.71 18.04
C LEU A 206 8.10 -6.55 17.83
N GLN A 207 8.00 -7.63 17.06
CA GLN A 207 9.15 -8.47 16.75
C GLN A 207 10.15 -7.73 15.86
N ILE A 208 9.68 -6.99 14.85
CA ILE A 208 10.53 -6.17 13.99
C ILE A 208 11.23 -5.10 14.82
N ASP A 209 10.54 -4.38 15.70
CA ASP A 209 11.16 -3.36 16.56
C ASP A 209 12.24 -3.99 17.48
N TYR A 210 12.00 -5.21 17.98
CA TYR A 210 12.99 -5.95 18.75
C TYR A 210 14.23 -6.37 17.91
N GLU A 211 14.02 -6.91 16.71
CA GLU A 211 15.11 -7.31 15.81
C GLU A 211 15.94 -6.10 15.38
N LEU A 212 15.28 -4.97 15.10
CA LEU A 212 15.95 -3.71 14.77
C LEU A 212 16.71 -3.14 15.97
N TYR A 213 16.16 -3.24 17.19
CA TYR A 213 16.89 -2.84 18.40
C TYR A 213 18.17 -3.66 18.54
N ALA A 214 18.09 -4.97 18.39
CA ALA A 214 19.23 -5.87 18.50
C ALA A 214 20.28 -5.58 17.40
N TRP A 215 19.84 -5.41 16.15
CA TRP A 215 20.67 -4.95 15.04
C TRP A 215 21.39 -3.63 15.34
N TRP A 216 20.69 -2.65 15.93
CA TRP A 216 21.26 -1.36 16.31
C TRP A 216 22.31 -1.44 17.42
N GLN A 217 22.17 -2.38 18.36
CA GLN A 217 23.16 -2.62 19.42
C GLN A 217 24.45 -3.22 18.85
N GLU A 218 24.33 -4.07 17.83
CA GLU A 218 25.47 -4.73 17.18
C GLU A 218 26.19 -3.85 16.14
N ARG A 219 25.84 -2.56 16.03
CA ARG A 219 26.40 -1.64 15.01
C ARG A 219 27.92 -1.44 15.05
N HIS A 220 28.56 -1.83 16.14
CA HIS A 220 30.01 -1.74 16.31
C HIS A 220 30.72 -3.07 16.09
N ASP A 221 29.98 -4.15 15.85
CA ASP A 221 30.48 -5.50 15.61
C ASP A 221 30.01 -6.05 14.26
N ASN A 222 30.88 -5.92 13.25
CA ASN A 222 30.60 -6.36 11.89
C ASN A 222 30.38 -7.88 11.76
N GLU A 223 30.88 -8.70 12.69
CA GLU A 223 30.68 -10.15 12.64
C GLU A 223 29.28 -10.49 13.17
N SER A 224 28.89 -9.89 14.30
CA SER A 224 27.59 -10.09 14.92
C SER A 224 26.44 -9.51 14.09
N ILE A 225 26.66 -8.40 13.37
CA ILE A 225 25.60 -7.77 12.57
C ILE A 225 25.15 -8.62 11.37
N ALA A 226 26.00 -9.53 10.88
CA ALA A 226 25.67 -10.37 9.73
C ALA A 226 24.45 -11.28 9.98
N HIS A 227 24.14 -11.59 11.24
CA HIS A 227 23.01 -12.43 11.64
C HIS A 227 21.62 -11.78 11.46
N TYR A 228 21.57 -10.49 11.11
CA TYR A 228 20.34 -9.75 10.86
C TYR A 228 20.03 -9.57 9.36
N TYR A 229 20.88 -10.10 8.47
CA TYR A 229 20.66 -10.04 7.03
C TYR A 229 20.26 -11.40 6.48
N VAL A 230 19.51 -11.37 5.37
CA VAL A 230 19.13 -12.59 4.66
C VAL A 230 20.37 -13.35 4.17
N PRO A 231 20.36 -14.69 4.17
CA PRO A 231 21.48 -15.48 3.67
C PRO A 231 21.84 -15.12 2.22
N GLY A 232 23.13 -14.88 1.97
CA GLY A 232 23.64 -14.58 0.63
C GLY A 232 23.74 -13.09 0.30
N MET A 233 23.29 -12.19 1.18
CA MET A 233 23.57 -10.76 1.04
C MET A 233 25.09 -10.49 1.13
N PRO A 234 25.66 -9.65 0.24
CA PRO A 234 27.08 -9.30 0.31
C PRO A 234 27.42 -8.61 1.63
N THR A 235 28.39 -9.15 2.38
CA THR A 235 28.80 -8.60 3.69
C THR A 235 29.29 -7.16 3.62
N ALA A 236 29.77 -6.71 2.47
CA ALA A 236 30.16 -5.32 2.24
C ALA A 236 28.98 -4.32 2.29
N LEU A 237 27.75 -4.81 2.18
CA LEU A 237 26.53 -4.00 2.27
C LEU A 237 25.92 -4.06 3.67
N HIS A 238 26.41 -4.90 4.59
CA HIS A 238 25.85 -4.99 5.92
C HIS A 238 26.19 -3.72 6.73
N GLY A 239 25.16 -3.04 7.22
CA GLY A 239 25.31 -1.91 8.13
C GLY A 239 25.85 -0.66 7.45
N HIS A 240 25.82 -0.61 6.11
CA HIS A 240 26.22 0.58 5.37
C HIS A 240 25.38 1.79 5.78
N VAL A 241 24.08 1.62 6.04
CA VAL A 241 23.22 2.69 6.56
C VAL A 241 23.56 3.10 8.00
N LEU A 242 24.06 2.19 8.84
CA LEU A 242 24.39 2.50 10.24
C LEU A 242 25.54 3.50 10.34
N GLY A 243 26.49 3.45 9.41
CA GLY A 243 27.61 4.39 9.35
C GLY A 243 27.19 5.85 9.04
N ALA A 244 25.96 6.06 8.56
CA ALA A 244 25.44 7.39 8.29
C ALA A 244 24.84 8.08 9.53
N PHE A 245 24.43 7.31 10.54
CA PHE A 245 23.88 7.85 11.78
C PHE A 245 25.01 8.28 12.72
N ASP A 246 24.74 9.29 13.56
CA ASP A 246 25.67 9.66 14.64
C ASP A 246 25.81 8.48 15.61
N GLY A 247 27.04 7.98 15.76
CA GLY A 247 27.35 6.83 16.62
C GLY A 247 27.02 7.05 18.10
N SER A 248 26.83 8.30 18.53
CA SER A 248 26.41 8.65 19.89
C SER A 248 24.90 8.57 20.11
N LEU A 249 24.10 8.30 19.07
CA LEU A 249 22.65 8.17 19.21
C LEU A 249 22.24 6.92 19.99
N ASP A 250 21.33 7.14 20.93
CA ASP A 250 20.62 6.09 21.62
C ASP A 250 19.41 5.61 20.80
N TRP A 251 19.05 4.33 20.95
CA TRP A 251 17.88 3.75 20.27
C TRP A 251 16.58 4.55 20.48
N SER A 252 16.39 5.11 21.68
CA SER A 252 15.22 5.91 22.04
C SER A 252 15.14 7.25 21.30
N GLN A 253 16.24 7.70 20.70
CA GLN A 253 16.31 8.95 19.93
C GLN A 253 15.99 8.75 18.44
N LEU A 254 15.96 7.50 17.98
CA LEU A 254 15.56 7.16 16.62
C LEU A 254 14.04 7.17 16.51
N THR A 255 13.54 7.79 15.46
CA THR A 255 12.17 7.59 15.00
C THR A 255 12.14 6.39 14.07
N ARG A 256 11.17 5.50 14.28
CA ARG A 256 10.97 4.29 13.49
C ARG A 256 9.53 4.24 13.07
N ARG A 257 9.33 4.05 11.77
CA ARG A 257 8.03 3.75 11.21
C ARG A 257 8.12 2.39 10.55
N ILE A 258 7.29 1.46 11.01
CA ILE A 258 7.26 0.08 10.55
C ILE A 258 5.91 -0.12 9.89
N ASP A 259 5.93 -0.44 8.60
CA ASP A 259 4.75 -0.82 7.85
C ASP A 259 4.93 -2.29 7.43
N VAL A 260 4.09 -3.19 7.96
CA VAL A 260 4.15 -4.63 7.63
C VAL A 260 3.20 -4.94 6.48
N LEU A 261 3.71 -5.62 5.46
CA LEU A 261 3.08 -5.95 4.19
C LEU A 261 3.25 -7.45 3.93
N ASP A 262 2.29 -8.29 4.29
CA ASP A 262 2.37 -9.75 4.09
C ASP A 262 3.61 -10.38 4.74
N ASP A 263 4.58 -10.75 3.91
CA ASP A 263 5.85 -11.37 4.21
C ASP A 263 7.02 -10.37 4.04
N THR A 264 6.72 -9.08 4.03
CA THR A 264 7.71 -8.01 3.91
C THR A 264 7.38 -6.92 4.91
N ALA A 265 8.38 -6.27 5.47
CA ALA A 265 8.22 -5.07 6.26
C ALA A 265 9.06 -3.96 5.67
N VAL A 266 8.44 -2.79 5.54
CA VAL A 266 9.11 -1.56 5.14
C VAL A 266 9.37 -0.78 6.42
N VAL A 267 10.64 -0.55 6.71
CA VAL A 267 11.05 0.19 7.91
C VAL A 267 11.72 1.48 7.46
N LEU A 268 11.22 2.61 7.96
CA LEU A 268 11.88 3.89 7.87
C LEU A 268 12.49 4.25 9.22
N ILE A 269 13.80 4.40 9.27
CA ILE A 269 14.54 4.83 10.46
C ILE A 269 15.12 6.22 10.23
N SER A 270 15.02 7.10 11.22
CA SER A 270 15.55 8.46 11.10
C SER A 270 15.99 9.08 12.43
N ASP A 271 16.98 9.98 12.39
CA ASP A 271 17.39 10.81 13.53
C ASP A 271 16.85 12.24 13.39
N GLN A 272 15.82 12.62 14.15
CA GLN A 272 15.31 14.01 14.24
C GLN A 272 15.34 14.83 12.90
N ASP A 273 15.02 14.17 11.78
CA ASP A 273 15.03 14.64 10.38
C ASP A 273 16.36 14.83 9.61
N THR A 274 17.54 14.50 10.15
CA THR A 274 18.83 14.70 9.43
C THR A 274 19.22 13.56 8.52
N THR A 275 19.07 12.33 8.98
CA THR A 275 19.50 11.10 8.35
C THR A 275 18.30 10.17 8.29
N ARG A 276 18.06 9.58 7.13
CA ARG A 276 16.94 8.66 6.91
C ARG A 276 17.45 7.42 6.20
N ALA A 277 17.01 6.26 6.66
CA ALA A 277 17.31 4.98 6.05
C ALA A 277 16.02 4.18 5.85
N LEU A 278 15.91 3.57 4.68
CA LEU A 278 14.89 2.59 4.34
C LEU A 278 15.48 1.19 4.51
N LEU A 279 14.80 0.33 5.25
CA LEU A 279 15.08 -1.09 5.32
C LEU A 279 13.89 -1.86 4.76
N LEU A 280 14.18 -2.88 3.94
CA LEU A 280 13.21 -3.91 3.59
C LEU A 280 13.59 -5.16 4.37
N MET A 281 12.63 -5.68 5.14
CA MET A 281 12.80 -6.87 5.95
C MET A 281 11.82 -7.95 5.52
N ARG A 282 12.17 -9.21 5.73
CA ARG A 282 11.31 -10.37 5.44
C ARG A 282 11.42 -11.42 6.54
N PRO A 283 10.37 -12.22 6.81
CA PRO A 283 10.44 -13.28 7.78
C PRO A 283 11.19 -14.48 7.17
N GLU A 284 12.20 -14.96 7.88
CA GLU A 284 12.97 -16.15 7.52
C GLU A 284 13.34 -16.93 8.80
N GLY A 285 13.01 -18.22 8.84
CA GLY A 285 13.31 -19.06 10.01
C GLY A 285 12.66 -18.59 11.32
N GLY A 286 11.55 -17.84 11.24
CA GLY A 286 10.84 -17.29 12.41
C GLY A 286 11.41 -15.98 12.95
N ARG A 287 12.34 -15.34 12.23
CA ARG A 287 12.90 -14.02 12.53
C ARG A 287 12.70 -13.07 11.36
N TRP A 288 12.70 -11.76 11.63
CA TRP A 288 12.70 -10.76 10.56
C TRP A 288 14.15 -10.38 10.22
N LEU A 289 14.53 -10.58 8.96
CA LEU A 289 15.87 -10.30 8.46
C LEU A 289 15.84 -9.20 7.42
N ILE A 290 16.88 -8.36 7.38
CA ILE A 290 17.07 -7.29 6.43
C ILE A 290 17.48 -7.89 5.07
N GLU A 291 16.67 -7.65 4.05
CA GLU A 291 16.93 -8.01 2.66
C GLU A 291 17.56 -6.86 1.88
N HIS A 292 17.19 -5.63 2.23
CA HIS A 292 17.70 -4.42 1.59
C HIS A 292 17.84 -3.28 2.58
N GLU A 293 18.86 -2.45 2.38
CA GLU A 293 19.04 -1.20 3.10
C GLU A 293 19.46 -0.09 2.12
N GLN A 294 18.89 1.10 2.32
CA GLN A 294 19.16 2.27 1.49
C GLN A 294 19.14 3.54 2.33
N LEU A 295 20.16 4.39 2.16
CA LEU A 295 20.16 5.75 2.69
C LEU A 295 19.31 6.67 1.79
N LEU A 296 18.51 7.55 2.40
CA LEU A 296 17.60 8.49 1.72
C LEU A 296 18.09 9.93 1.76
#